data_AF-A0A3R8NGN9-F1
#
_entry.id   AF-A0A3R8NGN9-F1
#
_cell.length_a   1.000
_cell.length_b   1.000
_cell.length_c   1.000
_cell.angle_alpha   90.00
_cell.angle_beta   90.00
_cell.angle_gamma   90.00
#
_symmetry.space_group_name_H-M   'P 1'
#
loop_
_entity.id
_entity.type
_entity.pdbx_description
1 polymer ?
#
loop_
_entity_poly.entity_id
_entity_poly.type
_entity_poly.pdbx_seq_one_letter_code
_entity_poly.pdbx_strand_id
1 'polypeptide(L)' 'MDGYEIKQEKLYTVEIPDPNRPDIATFLYKENGKVFIGTDIFLDEVPNYKWKNEPENQLTESEIKKDFEWAWQFREEVD' A
#
# COMPACT_ATOMS: atom_id res chain seq x y z
N MET A 1 -0.60 -37.21 -9.91
CA MET A 1 -0.28 -36.38 -8.73
C MET A 1 -0.06 -35.00 -9.29
N ASP A 2 -1.11 -34.20 -9.37
CA ASP A 2 -1.01 -32.88 -9.98
C ASP A 2 -0.94 -31.89 -8.83
N GLY A 3 0.29 -31.65 -8.38
CA GLY A 3 0.60 -30.62 -7.41
C GLY A 3 0.40 -29.27 -8.09
N TYR A 4 -0.75 -28.65 -7.88
CA TYR A 4 -0.95 -27.26 -8.28
C TYR A 4 -0.08 -26.37 -7.40
N GLU A 5 0.87 -25.67 -7.99
CA GLU A 5 1.59 -24.58 -7.34
C GLU A 5 0.59 -23.46 -7.09
N ILE A 6 0.09 -23.35 -5.86
CA ILE A 6 -0.70 -22.19 -5.43
C ILE A 6 0.29 -21.03 -5.35
N LYS A 7 0.39 -20.23 -6.42
CA LYS A 7 1.07 -18.94 -6.36
C LYS A 7 0.24 -18.05 -5.44
N GLN A 8 0.71 -17.85 -4.21
CA GLN A 8 0.19 -16.79 -3.38
C GLN A 8 0.40 -15.47 -4.12
N GLU A 9 -0.69 -14.71 -4.27
CA GLU A 9 -0.62 -13.38 -4.84
C GLU A 9 0.19 -12.50 -3.89
N LYS A 10 1.25 -11.86 -4.40
CA LYS A 10 2.06 -10.96 -3.60
C LYS A 10 1.27 -9.70 -3.26
N LEU A 11 1.44 -9.23 -2.04
CA LEU A 11 0.82 -8.00 -1.54
C LEU A 11 1.87 -6.91 -1.42
N TYR A 12 1.40 -5.68 -1.59
CA TYR A 12 2.23 -4.49 -1.60
C TYR A 12 1.57 -3.38 -0.82
N THR A 13 2.36 -2.58 -0.12
CA THR A 13 1.96 -1.24 0.31
C THR A 13 2.54 -0.21 -0.66
N VAL A 14 1.90 0.95 -0.81
CA VAL A 14 2.38 2.03 -1.69
C VAL A 14 2.36 3.33 -0.92
N GLU A 15 3.54 3.91 -0.68
CA GLU A 15 3.72 5.21 -0.04
C GLU A 15 4.10 6.25 -1.08
N ILE A 16 3.27 7.27 -1.28
CA ILE A 16 3.53 8.36 -2.23
C ILE A 16 4.36 9.43 -1.49
N PRO A 17 5.61 9.69 -1.90
CA PRO A 17 6.48 10.62 -1.18
C PRO A 17 6.01 12.07 -1.32
N ASP A 18 5.86 12.78 -0.19
CA ASP A 18 5.69 14.24 -0.14
C ASP A 18 6.85 14.87 0.64
N PRO A 19 7.89 15.39 -0.03
CA PRO A 19 9.07 15.95 0.65
C PRO A 19 8.77 17.23 1.44
N ASN A 20 7.61 17.84 1.25
CA ASN A 20 7.21 19.07 1.96
C ASN A 20 6.30 18.79 3.16
N ARG A 21 5.94 17.54 3.42
CA ARG A 21 5.08 17.11 4.53
C ARG A 21 5.63 15.88 5.25
N PRO A 22 6.74 16.04 6.01
CA PRO A 22 7.39 14.92 6.70
C PRO A 22 6.55 14.33 7.84
N ASP A 23 5.50 15.02 8.27
CA ASP A 23 4.57 14.65 9.34
C ASP A 23 3.36 13.84 8.84
N ILE A 24 3.23 13.63 7.53
CA ILE A 24 2.10 12.94 6.92
C ILE A 24 2.58 11.85 5.97
N ALA A 25 2.11 10.62 6.17
CA ALA A 25 2.22 9.58 5.16
C ALA A 25 1.05 9.68 4.19
N THR A 26 1.33 9.71 2.88
CA THR A 26 0.32 9.58 1.82
C THR A 26 0.45 8.20 1.20
N PHE A 27 -0.63 7.42 1.09
CA PHE A 27 -0.55 6.04 0.63
C PHE A 27 -1.80 5.58 -0.11
N LEU A 28 -1.70 4.42 -0.79
CA LEU A 28 -2.85 3.77 -1.39
C LEU A 28 -3.53 2.81 -0.42
N TYR A 29 -4.86 2.84 -0.39
CA TYR A 29 -5.69 1.90 0.36
C TYR A 29 -6.91 1.45 -0.42
N LYS A 30 -7.48 0.31 -0.05
CA LYS A 30 -8.68 -0.26 -0.65
C LYS A 30 -9.86 -0.15 0.29
N GLU A 31 -10.95 0.40 -0.24
CA GLU A 31 -12.23 0.43 0.44
C GLU A 31 -13.32 0.07 -0.57
N ASN A 32 -14.24 -0.82 -0.20
CA ASN A 32 -15.36 -1.22 -1.05
C ASN A 32 -14.93 -1.66 -2.48
N GLY A 33 -13.79 -2.34 -2.61
CA GLY A 33 -13.27 -2.86 -3.87
C GLY A 33 -12.66 -1.82 -4.81
N LYS A 34 -12.41 -0.60 -4.34
CA LYS A 34 -11.75 0.48 -5.07
C LYS A 34 -10.51 0.94 -4.32
N VAL A 35 -9.50 1.38 -5.07
CA VAL A 35 -8.27 1.95 -4.50
C VAL A 35 -8.41 3.47 -4.43
N PHE A 36 -7.94 4.05 -3.33
CA PHE A 36 -7.97 5.48 -3.05
C PHE A 36 -6.61 5.95 -2.52
N ILE A 37 -6.39 7.26 -2.55
CA ILE A 37 -5.26 7.91 -1.87
C ILE A 37 -5.74 8.32 -0.48
N GLY A 38 -5.07 7.83 0.55
CA GLY A 38 -5.30 8.15 1.95
C GLY A 38 -4.11 8.89 2.57
N THR A 39 -4.31 9.40 3.78
CA THR A 39 -3.25 10.04 4.57
C THR A 39 -3.34 9.60 6.02
N ASP A 40 -2.18 9.41 6.66
CA ASP A 40 -2.06 9.20 8.10
C ASP A 40 -1.08 10.23 8.69
N ILE A 41 -1.40 10.75 9.88
CA ILE A 41 -0.67 11.84 10.52
C ILE A 41 0.17 11.26 11.67
N PHE A 42 1.46 11.53 11.65
CA PHE A 42 2.35 11.16 12.74
C PHE A 42 2.27 12.22 13.86
N LEU A 43 1.32 12.01 14.78
CA LEU A 43 1.12 12.91 15.94
C LEU A 43 2.23 12.79 17.01
N ASP A 44 2.95 11.67 17.02
CA ASP A 44 4.04 11.41 17.96
C ASP A 44 5.41 11.72 17.33
N GLU A 45 6.43 12.01 18.15
CA GLU A 45 7.81 12.25 17.70
C GLU A 45 8.44 11.05 16.95
N VAL A 46 7.81 9.87 17.01
CA VAL A 46 8.23 8.65 16.33
C VAL A 46 7.23 8.32 15.23
N PRO A 47 7.64 8.31 13.94
CA PRO A 47 6.79 7.87 12.83
C PRO A 47 6.22 6.48 13.11
N ASN A 48 4.90 6.39 13.17
CA ASN A 48 4.19 5.16 13.46
C ASN A 48 3.54 4.62 12.19
N TYR A 49 4.28 3.82 11.42
CA TYR A 49 3.80 3.24 10.15
C TYR A 49 2.76 2.11 10.34
N LYS A 50 1.86 2.23 11.32
CA LYS A 50 0.78 1.26 11.57
C LYS A 50 -0.05 1.00 10.34
N TRP A 51 -0.29 2.04 9.53
CA TRP A 51 -1.02 1.94 8.28
C TRP A 51 -0.44 0.84 7.36
N LYS A 52 0.87 0.60 7.31
CA LYS A 52 1.46 -0.46 6.46
C LYS A 52 0.97 -1.87 6.82
N ASN A 53 0.53 -2.08 8.06
CA ASN A 53 0.06 -3.37 8.57
C ASN A 53 -1.46 -3.54 8.45
N GLU A 54 -2.20 -2.49 8.06
CA GLU A 54 -3.64 -2.57 7.89
C GLU A 54 -3.97 -3.36 6.60
N PRO A 55 -4.85 -4.38 6.63
CA PRO A 55 -5.17 -5.21 5.47
C PRO A 55 -5.68 -4.41 4.26
N GLU A 56 -6.35 -3.28 4.50
CA GLU A 56 -6.85 -2.39 3.45
C GLU A 56 -5.72 -1.73 2.65
N ASN A 57 -4.52 -1.60 3.23
CA ASN A 57 -3.37 -0.95 2.62
C ASN A 57 -2.44 -1.94 1.91
N GLN A 58 -2.73 -3.24 2.02
CA GLN A 58 -2.00 -4.32 1.37
C GLN A 58 -2.72 -4.73 0.10
N LEU A 59 -2.23 -4.22 -1.03
CA LEU A 59 -2.87 -4.28 -2.33
C LEU A 59 -2.14 -5.23 -3.26
N THR A 60 -2.88 -5.84 -4.18
CA THR A 60 -2.25 -6.64 -5.25
C THR A 60 -1.74 -5.72 -6.37
N GLU A 61 -0.82 -6.23 -7.18
CA GLU A 61 -0.34 -5.50 -8.37
C GLU A 61 -1.51 -5.08 -9.29
N SER A 62 -2.49 -5.97 -9.46
CA SER A 62 -3.66 -5.72 -10.31
C SER A 62 -4.54 -4.60 -9.75
N GLU A 63 -4.71 -4.55 -8.43
CA GLU A 63 -5.49 -3.49 -7.76
C GLU A 63 -4.82 -2.12 -7.93
N ILE A 64 -3.50 -2.04 -7.75
CA ILE A 64 -2.74 -0.79 -7.88
C ILE A 64 -2.74 -0.32 -9.34
N LYS A 65 -2.36 -1.19 -10.29
CA LYS A 65 -2.16 -0.80 -11.69
C LYS A 65 -3.45 -0.45 -12.43
N LYS A 66 -4.62 -0.87 -11.91
CA LYS A 66 -5.91 -0.57 -12.53
C LYS A 66 -6.18 0.93 -12.62
N ASP A 67 -5.92 1.68 -11.54
CA ASP A 67 -6.24 3.10 -11.44
C ASP A 67 -5.01 3.97 -11.12
N PHE A 68 -3.93 3.38 -10.58
CA PHE A 68 -2.74 4.08 -10.08
C PHE A 68 -1.43 3.45 -10.58
N GLU A 69 -1.35 3.04 -11.85
CA GLU A 69 -0.13 2.44 -12.44
C GLU A 69 1.13 3.30 -12.20
N TRP A 70 1.01 4.63 -12.25
CA TRP A 70 2.11 5.56 -11.99
C TRP A 70 2.72 5.41 -10.58
N ALA A 71 1.93 4.98 -9.59
CA ALA A 71 2.36 4.85 -8.20
C ALA A 71 3.09 3.53 -7.92
N TRP A 72 3.05 2.58 -8.86
CA TRP A 72 3.71 1.27 -8.74
C TRP A 72 5.21 1.36 -8.45
N GLN A 73 5.86 2.44 -8.89
CA GLN A 73 7.28 2.66 -8.61
C GLN A 73 7.60 2.84 -7.11
N PHE A 74 6.61 3.17 -6.28
CA PHE A 74 6.75 3.42 -4.84
C PHE A 74 6.31 2.24 -3.95
N ARG A 75 6.09 1.07 -4.54
CA ARG A 75 5.63 -0.11 -3.80
C ARG A 75 6.70 -0.68 -2.86
N GLU A 76 6.27 -1.21 -1.74
CA GLU A 76 7.04 -2.09 -0.87
C GLU A 76 6.30 -3.44 -0.76
N GLU A 77 7.02 -4.55 -0.94
CA GLU A 77 6.47 -5.90 -0.78
C GLU A 77 6.18 -6.16 0.71
N VAL A 78 5.04 -6.79 0.99
CA VAL A 78 4.67 -7.23 2.34
C VAL A 78 5.15 -8.66 2.54
N ASP A 79 5.88 -8.92 3.64
CA ASP A 79 6.34 -10.25 4.05
C ASP A 79 5.21 -11.10 4.70
#